data_AF-A0A954R5N1-F1
#
_entry.id   AF-A0A954R5N1-F1
#
_cell.length_a   1.000
_cell.length_b   1.000
_cell.length_c   1.000
_cell.angle_alpha   90.00
_cell.angle_beta   90.00
_cell.angle_gamma   90.00
#
_symmetry.space_group_name_H-M   'P 1'
#
loop_
_entity.id
_entity.type
_entity.pdbx_description
1 polymer ?
#
loop_
_entity_poly.entity_id
_entity_poly.type
_entity_poly.pdbx_seq_one_letter_code
_entity_poly.pdbx_strand_id
1 'polypeptide(L)'
;MENSADKLEQPAWHWDLLVGVLPLVALSPLLIFQTASLWSRDHMRFFPLVLLAIGIWIVLGFRDATEARGRYRVWTAISLSVVAALIYLYGVWIFSPWLAHLSLLFFFAAWALGRFGQKYWASIAGWTTLLATTLPWPWGWDQGFSNWLQSAAAWCSAKALDALAIPCLQNGSSIETRDLHLVADEVCGGLGSVYAFGAFAILLGLLQHSGFIVGVKTLVLVPLWTLMGHFLRIFGIL
;
A
#
# COMPACT_ATOMS: atom_id res chain seq x y z
N MET A 1 12.79 -53.68 2.97
CA MET A 1 13.39 -52.38 3.38
C MET A 1 13.10 -51.39 2.28
N GLU A 2 11.82 -51.08 2.15
CA GLU A 2 11.23 -50.36 1.05
C GLU A 2 10.19 -49.45 1.71
N ASN A 3 10.57 -48.18 1.96
CA ASN A 3 9.63 -47.08 2.21
C ASN A 3 10.37 -45.85 2.72
N SER A 4 10.56 -44.86 1.83
CA SER A 4 10.64 -43.43 2.17
C SER A 4 11.02 -42.54 0.98
N ALA A 5 11.32 -43.11 -0.20
CA ALA A 5 11.72 -42.34 -1.38
C ALA A 5 10.53 -41.83 -2.22
N ASP A 6 9.30 -42.26 -1.92
CA ASP A 6 8.11 -41.91 -2.69
C ASP A 6 7.02 -41.30 -1.80
N LYS A 7 7.41 -40.32 -0.95
CA LYS A 7 6.44 -39.31 -0.53
C LYS A 7 6.16 -38.48 -1.77
N LEU A 8 5.22 -38.99 -2.58
CA LEU A 8 4.52 -38.29 -3.64
C LEU A 8 4.49 -36.81 -3.28
N GLU A 9 5.25 -36.00 -4.02
CA GLU A 9 5.20 -34.55 -3.94
C GLU A 9 3.75 -34.18 -4.23
N GLN A 10 2.94 -34.07 -3.18
CA GLN A 10 1.54 -33.71 -3.33
C GLN A 10 1.54 -32.37 -4.05
N PRO A 11 0.92 -32.27 -5.23
CA PRO A 11 1.17 -31.12 -6.06
C PRO A 11 0.55 -29.89 -5.39
N ALA A 12 1.35 -28.81 -5.34
CA ALA A 12 1.10 -27.55 -4.64
C ALA A 12 -0.21 -26.83 -4.99
N TRP A 13 -0.91 -27.32 -6.01
CA TRP A 13 -2.14 -26.75 -6.53
C TRP A 13 -3.27 -26.70 -5.49
N HIS A 14 -3.31 -27.64 -4.53
CA HIS A 14 -4.34 -27.62 -3.48
C HIS A 14 -4.21 -26.38 -2.60
N TRP A 15 -2.98 -25.98 -2.25
CA TRP A 15 -2.73 -24.78 -1.45
C TRP A 15 -3.05 -23.52 -2.25
N ASP A 16 -2.60 -23.46 -3.50
CA ASP A 16 -2.88 -22.35 -4.41
C ASP A 16 -4.39 -22.18 -4.64
N LEU A 17 -5.13 -23.29 -4.73
CA LEU A 17 -6.58 -23.27 -4.89
C LEU A 17 -7.29 -22.84 -3.60
N LEU A 18 -6.98 -23.47 -2.47
CA LEU A 18 -7.71 -23.25 -1.21
C LEU A 18 -7.41 -21.90 -0.55
N VAL A 19 -6.16 -21.43 -0.64
CA VAL A 19 -5.72 -20.19 0.04
C VAL A 19 -5.55 -19.03 -0.94
N GLY A 20 -5.30 -19.30 -2.21
CA GLY A 20 -5.16 -18.27 -3.25
C GLY A 20 -6.46 -18.03 -4.00
N VAL A 21 -6.85 -18.96 -4.89
CA VAL A 21 -7.89 -18.76 -5.89
C VAL A 21 -9.29 -18.68 -5.27
N LEU A 22 -9.64 -19.63 -4.40
CA LEU A 22 -10.99 -19.73 -3.84
C LEU A 22 -11.35 -18.52 -2.96
N PRO A 23 -10.49 -18.03 -2.06
CA PRO A 23 -10.75 -16.79 -1.33
C PRO A 23 -10.87 -15.58 -2.26
N LEU A 24 -10.05 -15.49 -3.31
CA LEU A 24 -10.11 -14.37 -4.25
C LEU A 24 -11.43 -14.34 -5.03
N VAL A 25 -11.94 -15.50 -5.45
CA VAL A 25 -13.27 -15.62 -6.06
C VAL A 25 -14.36 -15.25 -5.06
N ALA A 26 -14.28 -15.76 -3.82
CA ALA A 26 -15.27 -15.44 -2.78
C ALA A 26 -15.30 -13.95 -2.43
N LEU A 27 -14.13 -13.29 -2.38
CA LEU A 27 -13.97 -11.87 -2.06
C LEU A 27 -14.37 -10.95 -3.22
N SER A 28 -14.40 -11.46 -4.46
CA SER A 28 -14.58 -10.66 -5.68
C SER A 28 -15.74 -9.65 -5.64
N PRO A 29 -16.98 -9.96 -5.19
CA PRO A 29 -18.05 -8.97 -5.19
C PRO A 29 -17.74 -7.78 -4.28
N LEU A 30 -17.25 -8.02 -3.06
CA LEU A 30 -16.91 -6.95 -2.11
C LEU A 30 -15.67 -6.17 -2.57
N LEU A 31 -14.70 -6.84 -3.21
CA LEU A 31 -13.55 -6.18 -3.79
C LEU A 31 -13.91 -5.26 -4.96
N ILE A 32 -14.93 -5.61 -5.77
CA ILE A 32 -15.43 -4.73 -6.83
C ILE A 32 -16.02 -3.44 -6.25
N PHE A 33 -16.79 -3.52 -5.16
CA PHE A 33 -17.27 -2.32 -4.47
C PHE A 33 -16.13 -1.50 -3.87
N GLN A 34 -15.12 -2.18 -3.31
CA GLN A 34 -13.95 -1.51 -2.77
C GLN A 34 -13.14 -0.80 -3.86
N THR A 35 -12.90 -1.42 -5.00
CA THR A 35 -12.15 -0.79 -6.11
C THR A 35 -12.90 0.40 -6.68
N ALA A 36 -14.23 0.33 -6.80
CA ALA A 36 -15.06 1.48 -7.16
C ALA A 36 -14.90 2.63 -6.14
N SER A 37 -14.90 2.31 -4.84
CA SER A 37 -14.66 3.30 -3.78
C SER A 37 -13.24 3.86 -3.76
N LEU A 38 -12.23 3.09 -4.19
CA LEU A 38 -10.86 3.57 -4.30
C LEU A 38 -10.70 4.49 -5.52
N TRP A 39 -11.40 4.18 -6.62
CA TRP A 39 -11.35 4.97 -7.85
C TRP A 39 -11.93 6.39 -7.67
N SER A 40 -12.94 6.52 -6.82
CA SER A 40 -13.56 7.81 -6.50
C SER A 40 -12.67 8.71 -5.64
N ARG A 41 -11.57 8.21 -5.07
CA ARG A 41 -10.65 8.97 -4.23
C ARG A 41 -9.39 9.30 -5.02
N ASP A 42 -9.19 10.58 -5.36
CA ASP A 42 -8.06 11.02 -6.21
C ASP A 42 -6.70 10.54 -5.68
N HIS A 43 -6.49 10.63 -4.37
CA HIS A 43 -5.24 10.24 -3.73
C HIS A 43 -4.96 8.72 -3.74
N MET A 44 -5.96 7.86 -4.00
CA MET A 44 -5.84 6.39 -4.03
C MET A 44 -5.84 5.79 -5.44
N ARG A 45 -5.98 6.59 -6.50
CA ARG A 45 -6.02 6.10 -7.89
C ARG A 45 -4.76 5.37 -8.36
N PHE A 46 -3.69 5.39 -7.57
CA PHE A 46 -2.45 4.63 -7.83
C PHE A 46 -2.56 3.13 -7.54
N PHE A 47 -3.65 2.66 -6.89
CA PHE A 47 -3.80 1.25 -6.53
C PHE A 47 -3.65 0.24 -7.69
N PRO A 48 -4.05 0.50 -8.96
CA PRO A 48 -3.87 -0.46 -10.05
C PRO A 48 -2.39 -0.73 -10.34
N LEU A 49 -1.53 0.27 -10.16
CA LEU A 49 -0.09 0.12 -10.31
C LEU A 49 0.49 -0.83 -9.26
N VAL A 50 0.01 -0.73 -8.01
CA VAL A 50 0.41 -1.62 -6.92
C VAL A 50 -0.02 -3.06 -7.21
N LEU A 51 -1.27 -3.26 -7.65
CA LEU A 51 -1.77 -4.58 -8.04
C LEU A 51 -0.97 -5.18 -9.20
N LEU A 52 -0.61 -4.37 -10.20
CA LEU A 52 0.22 -4.78 -11.32
C LEU A 52 1.63 -5.19 -10.85
N ALA A 53 2.26 -4.41 -9.98
CA ALA A 53 3.58 -4.72 -9.43
C ALA A 53 3.58 -6.05 -8.66
N ILE A 54 2.55 -6.29 -7.84
CA ILE A 54 2.38 -7.56 -7.11
C ILE A 54 2.13 -8.71 -8.09
N GLY A 55 1.28 -8.52 -9.10
CA GLY A 55 1.03 -9.52 -10.14
C GLY A 55 2.30 -9.93 -10.90
N ILE A 56 3.12 -8.95 -11.30
CA ILE A 56 4.42 -9.22 -11.94
C ILE A 56 5.34 -9.99 -10.98
N TRP A 57 5.44 -9.56 -9.71
CA TRP A 57 6.28 -10.26 -8.73
C TRP A 57 5.84 -11.71 -8.51
N ILE A 58 4.53 -11.95 -8.46
CA ILE A 58 3.95 -13.29 -8.36
C ILE A 58 4.37 -14.13 -9.57
N VAL A 59 4.12 -13.66 -10.80
CA VAL A 59 4.41 -14.40 -12.04
C VAL A 59 5.90 -14.70 -12.20
N LEU A 60 6.77 -13.73 -11.90
CA LEU A 60 8.22 -13.94 -11.95
C LEU A 60 8.68 -14.88 -10.84
N GLY A 61 8.10 -14.78 -9.65
CA GLY A 61 8.44 -15.63 -8.51
C GLY A 61 7.94 -17.07 -8.65
N PHE A 62 6.88 -17.32 -9.42
CA PHE A 62 6.25 -18.63 -9.55
C PHE A 62 7.21 -19.72 -10.06
N ARG A 63 8.21 -19.36 -10.88
CA ARG A 63 9.20 -20.30 -11.43
C ARG A 63 10.15 -20.85 -10.37
N ASP A 64 10.47 -20.04 -9.37
CA ASP A 64 11.41 -20.39 -8.29
C ASP A 64 10.68 -20.77 -6.99
N ALA A 65 9.34 -20.90 -7.05
CA ALA A 65 8.51 -21.15 -5.89
C ALA A 65 8.68 -22.59 -5.40
N THR A 66 9.34 -22.74 -4.25
CA THR A 66 9.39 -24.00 -3.50
C THR A 66 8.49 -23.89 -2.27
N GLU A 67 7.70 -24.92 -2.02
CA GLU A 67 6.76 -24.94 -0.89
C GLU A 67 7.46 -24.80 0.46
N ALA A 68 6.76 -24.19 1.41
CA ALA A 68 7.23 -24.10 2.78
C ALA A 68 7.27 -25.48 3.46
N ARG A 69 8.46 -26.04 3.64
CA ARG A 69 8.66 -27.31 4.38
C ARG A 69 8.77 -27.13 5.90
N GLY A 70 8.88 -25.89 6.39
CA GLY A 70 9.02 -25.60 7.81
C GLY A 70 7.68 -25.65 8.55
N ARG A 71 7.55 -26.54 9.56
CA ARG A 71 6.33 -26.67 10.39
C ARG A 71 5.81 -25.32 10.88
N TYR A 72 6.66 -24.48 11.46
CA TYR A 72 6.25 -23.16 11.96
C TYR A 72 5.66 -22.26 10.87
N ARG A 73 6.23 -22.24 9.66
CA ARG A 73 5.72 -21.43 8.53
C ARG A 73 4.32 -21.88 8.10
N VAL A 74 4.10 -23.20 8.02
CA VAL A 74 2.81 -23.76 7.64
C VAL A 74 1.74 -23.45 8.68
N TRP A 75 2.04 -23.62 9.97
CA TRP A 75 1.10 -23.26 11.04
C TRP A 75 0.78 -21.77 11.09
N THR A 76 1.77 -20.90 10.84
CA THR A 76 1.54 -19.46 10.73
C THR A 76 0.68 -19.11 9.51
N ALA A 77 0.87 -19.78 8.38
CA ALA A 77 0.05 -19.54 7.19
C ALA A 77 -1.40 -20.00 7.43
N ILE A 78 -1.61 -21.19 8.01
CA ILE A 78 -2.95 -21.71 8.34
C ILE A 78 -3.66 -20.79 9.33
N SER A 79 -3.01 -20.41 10.42
CA SER A 79 -3.61 -19.50 11.40
C SER A 79 -3.98 -18.15 10.77
N LEU A 80 -3.12 -17.61 9.90
CA LEU A 80 -3.40 -16.36 9.18
C LEU A 80 -4.59 -16.51 8.22
N SER A 81 -4.70 -17.63 7.50
CA SER A 81 -5.86 -17.94 6.65
C SER A 81 -7.16 -18.07 7.45
N VAL A 82 -7.12 -18.69 8.64
CA VAL A 82 -8.30 -18.80 9.51
C VAL A 82 -8.72 -17.42 10.02
N VAL A 83 -7.77 -16.59 10.46
CA VAL A 83 -8.06 -15.21 10.86
C VAL A 83 -8.63 -14.41 9.68
N ALA A 84 -8.06 -14.54 8.48
CA ALA A 84 -8.57 -13.90 7.28
C ALA A 84 -10.02 -14.31 6.98
N ALA A 85 -10.33 -15.61 7.09
CA ALA A 85 -11.69 -16.12 6.88
C ALA A 85 -12.70 -15.57 7.91
N LEU A 86 -12.30 -15.44 9.17
CA LEU A 86 -13.13 -14.83 10.22
C LEU A 86 -13.38 -13.34 9.97
N ILE A 87 -12.34 -12.59 9.58
CA ILE A 87 -12.46 -11.17 9.21
C ILE A 87 -13.39 -11.02 8.00
N TYR A 88 -13.25 -11.90 7.00
CA TYR A 88 -14.11 -11.91 5.83
C TYR A 88 -15.56 -12.19 6.20
N LEU A 89 -15.83 -13.23 6.98
CA LEU A 89 -17.19 -13.59 7.42
C LEU A 89 -17.86 -12.43 8.18
N TYR A 90 -17.10 -11.78 9.07
CA TYR A 90 -17.55 -10.58 9.77
C TYR A 90 -17.78 -9.40 8.82
N GLY A 91 -16.90 -9.20 7.83
CA GLY A 91 -17.03 -8.19 6.79
C GLY A 91 -18.27 -8.38 5.92
N VAL A 92 -18.61 -9.62 5.56
CA VAL A 92 -19.84 -9.97 4.84
C VAL A 92 -21.06 -9.67 5.70
N TRP A 93 -21.02 -10.01 6.99
CA TRP A 93 -22.14 -9.79 7.90
C TRP A 93 -22.50 -8.29 8.04
N ILE A 94 -21.49 -7.42 8.07
CA ILE A 94 -21.66 -5.95 8.17
C ILE A 94 -21.74 -5.28 6.78
N PHE A 95 -21.57 -6.03 5.68
CA PHE A 95 -21.43 -5.50 4.32
C PHE A 95 -20.36 -4.40 4.23
N SER A 96 -19.19 -4.62 4.83
CA SER A 96 -18.08 -3.66 4.83
C SER A 96 -17.01 -4.04 3.79
N PRO A 97 -16.88 -3.30 2.67
CA PRO A 97 -15.85 -3.55 1.66
C PRO A 97 -14.42 -3.38 2.20
N TRP A 98 -14.26 -2.54 3.23
CA TRP A 98 -12.99 -2.32 3.91
C TRP A 98 -12.47 -3.59 4.59
N LEU A 99 -13.34 -4.30 5.32
CA LEU A 99 -12.99 -5.56 5.97
C LEU A 99 -12.65 -6.66 4.95
N ALA A 100 -13.33 -6.68 3.80
CA ALA A 100 -13.00 -7.60 2.72
C ALA A 100 -11.58 -7.35 2.17
N HIS A 101 -11.21 -6.08 1.95
CA HIS A 101 -9.84 -5.75 1.54
C HIS A 101 -8.83 -6.14 2.62
N LEU A 102 -9.11 -5.87 3.90
CA LEU A 102 -8.24 -6.30 5.01
C LEU A 102 -8.05 -7.82 5.01
N SER A 103 -9.13 -8.59 4.81
CA SER A 103 -9.04 -10.06 4.71
C SER A 103 -8.21 -10.52 3.51
N LEU A 104 -8.27 -9.81 2.37
CA LEU A 104 -7.43 -10.08 1.21
C LEU A 104 -5.94 -9.94 1.54
N LEU A 105 -5.55 -8.94 2.34
CA LEU A 105 -4.16 -8.77 2.79
C LEU A 105 -3.67 -10.00 3.57
N PHE A 106 -4.50 -10.50 4.49
CA PHE A 106 -4.16 -11.67 5.29
C PHE A 106 -4.13 -12.96 4.46
N PHE A 107 -5.09 -13.15 3.54
CA PHE A 107 -5.06 -14.28 2.61
C PHE A 107 -3.83 -14.23 1.69
N PHE A 108 -3.48 -13.06 1.17
CA PHE A 108 -2.29 -12.89 0.35
C PHE A 108 -1.01 -13.23 1.12
N ALA A 109 -0.88 -12.70 2.35
CA ALA A 109 0.26 -13.01 3.21
C ALA A 109 0.34 -14.50 3.56
N ALA A 110 -0.79 -15.14 3.86
CA ALA A 110 -0.87 -16.56 4.17
C ALA A 110 -0.50 -17.41 2.95
N TRP A 111 -1.06 -17.10 1.79
CA TRP A 111 -0.76 -17.76 0.53
C TRP A 111 0.73 -17.64 0.20
N ALA A 112 1.28 -16.42 0.26
CA ALA A 112 2.69 -16.16 -0.03
C ALA A 112 3.64 -16.87 0.96
N LEU A 113 3.27 -16.96 2.24
CA LEU A 113 4.03 -17.71 3.25
C LEU A 113 4.07 -19.22 2.98
N GLY A 114 2.96 -19.80 2.54
CA GLY A 114 2.91 -21.22 2.17
C GLY A 114 3.62 -21.52 0.86
N ARG A 115 3.51 -20.62 -0.13
CA ARG A 115 4.01 -20.85 -1.49
C ARG A 115 5.48 -20.50 -1.69
N PHE A 116 5.98 -19.43 -1.06
CA PHE A 116 7.36 -18.97 -1.19
C PHE A 116 8.21 -19.38 0.02
N GLY A 117 8.31 -20.69 0.23
CA GLY A 117 8.95 -21.32 1.39
C GLY A 117 10.43 -21.04 1.58
N GLN A 118 11.15 -20.60 0.54
CA GLN A 118 12.56 -20.21 0.62
C GLN A 118 12.80 -18.69 0.71
N LYS A 119 11.79 -17.86 0.44
CA LYS A 119 11.95 -16.40 0.59
C LYS A 119 11.94 -16.01 2.07
N TYR A 120 12.75 -14.99 2.40
CA TYR A 120 12.78 -14.37 3.71
C TYR A 120 11.40 -13.81 4.09
N TRP A 121 11.02 -13.98 5.36
CA TRP A 121 9.77 -13.43 5.92
C TRP A 121 9.62 -11.93 5.67
N ALA A 122 10.71 -11.19 5.76
CA ALA A 122 10.74 -9.75 5.49
C ALA A 122 10.31 -9.40 4.06
N SER A 123 10.64 -10.25 3.07
CA SER A 123 10.22 -10.00 1.68
C SER A 123 8.70 -10.15 1.53
N ILE A 124 8.13 -11.21 2.10
CA ILE A 124 6.68 -11.45 2.05
C ILE A 124 5.93 -10.36 2.81
N ALA A 125 6.43 -9.98 4.00
CA ALA A 125 5.89 -8.88 4.77
C ALA A 125 5.94 -7.58 3.95
N GLY A 126 7.06 -7.30 3.27
CA GLY A 126 7.22 -6.15 2.41
C GLY A 126 6.21 -6.06 1.27
N TRP A 127 5.99 -7.15 0.52
CA TRP A 127 4.96 -7.21 -0.53
C TRP A 127 3.55 -7.08 0.03
N THR A 128 3.30 -7.66 1.20
CA THR A 128 2.02 -7.50 1.91
C THR A 128 1.82 -6.04 2.35
N THR A 129 2.87 -5.39 2.86
CA THR A 129 2.84 -3.97 3.22
C THR A 129 2.59 -3.09 2.00
N LEU A 130 3.21 -3.41 0.86
CA LEU A 130 2.93 -2.72 -0.39
C LEU A 130 1.44 -2.84 -0.75
N LEU A 131 0.84 -4.04 -0.69
CA LEU A 131 -0.60 -4.21 -0.90
C LEU A 131 -1.41 -3.44 0.15
N ALA A 132 -0.97 -3.43 1.41
CA ALA A 132 -1.62 -2.72 2.50
C ALA A 132 -1.66 -1.20 2.29
N THR A 133 -0.76 -0.61 1.49
CA THR A 133 -0.85 0.82 1.12
C THR A 133 -2.11 1.16 0.31
N THR A 134 -2.76 0.16 -0.30
CA THR A 134 -4.02 0.34 -1.03
C THR A 134 -5.25 0.25 -0.11
N LEU A 135 -5.06 -0.14 1.14
CA LEU A 135 -6.12 -0.15 2.14
C LEU A 135 -6.24 1.27 2.72
N PRO A 136 -7.38 1.96 2.54
CA PRO A 136 -7.56 3.27 3.13
C PRO A 136 -7.62 3.13 4.65
N TRP A 137 -7.10 4.09 5.39
CA TRP A 137 -7.20 4.07 6.84
C TRP A 137 -8.65 4.24 7.29
N PRO A 138 -9.02 3.56 8.39
CA PRO A 138 -10.33 3.75 8.98
C PRO A 138 -10.49 5.20 9.47
N TRP A 139 -11.74 5.67 9.55
CA TRP A 139 -12.11 7.01 10.04
C TRP A 139 -11.55 8.21 9.26
N GLY A 140 -11.05 8.02 8.03
CA GLY A 140 -10.63 9.14 7.19
C GLY A 140 -9.38 9.87 7.70
N TRP A 141 -8.57 9.21 8.54
CA TRP A 141 -7.31 9.77 9.02
C TRP A 141 -6.36 10.13 7.87
N ASP A 142 -6.50 9.45 6.73
CA ASP A 142 -5.78 9.77 5.51
C ASP A 142 -5.97 11.23 5.06
N GLN A 143 -7.22 11.70 5.10
CA GLN A 143 -7.56 13.07 4.72
C GLN A 143 -6.99 14.06 5.74
N GLY A 144 -7.08 13.75 7.03
CA GLY A 144 -6.51 14.57 8.09
C GLY A 144 -4.99 14.75 7.95
N PHE A 145 -4.28 13.66 7.66
CA PHE A 145 -2.83 13.69 7.47
C PHE A 145 -2.42 14.48 6.22
N SER A 146 -3.15 14.28 5.11
CA SER A 146 -2.93 15.05 3.88
C SER A 146 -3.18 16.55 4.11
N ASN A 147 -4.28 16.91 4.77
CA ASN A 147 -4.62 18.31 5.08
C ASN A 147 -3.59 18.97 6.00
N TRP A 148 -3.05 18.21 6.97
CA TRP A 148 -1.99 18.68 7.84
C TRP A 148 -0.69 18.94 7.05
N LEU A 149 -0.30 18.05 6.15
CA LEU A 149 0.88 18.24 5.29
C LEU A 149 0.71 19.44 4.35
N GLN A 150 -0.46 19.59 3.73
CA GLN A 150 -0.75 20.75 2.89
C GLN A 150 -0.67 22.07 3.69
N SER A 151 -1.20 22.08 4.91
CA SER A 151 -1.14 23.25 5.80
C SER A 151 0.30 23.57 6.22
N ALA A 152 1.11 22.56 6.51
CA ALA A 152 2.53 22.72 6.81
C ALA A 152 3.31 23.26 5.59
N ALA A 153 3.03 22.75 4.39
CA ALA A 153 3.63 23.24 3.15
C ALA A 153 3.28 24.71 2.90
N ALA A 154 2.00 25.09 3.02
CA ALA A 154 1.53 26.47 2.85
C ALA A 154 2.20 27.41 3.86
N TRP A 155 2.34 26.99 5.12
CA TRP A 155 3.03 27.76 6.15
C TRP A 155 4.52 27.98 5.82
N CYS A 156 5.22 26.95 5.37
CA CYS A 156 6.62 27.07 4.94
C CYS A 156 6.77 28.01 3.72
N SER A 157 5.88 27.90 2.73
CA SER A 157 5.87 28.77 1.56
C SER A 157 5.59 30.23 1.93
N ALA A 158 4.64 30.50 2.82
CA ALA A 158 4.36 31.85 3.30
C ALA A 158 5.58 32.47 4.00
N LYS A 159 6.29 31.70 4.85
CA LYS A 159 7.52 32.16 5.50
C LYS A 159 8.65 32.45 4.53
N ALA A 160 8.76 31.69 3.44
CA ALA A 160 9.73 31.98 2.39
C ALA A 160 9.37 33.25 1.59
N LEU A 161 8.09 33.48 1.30
CA LEU A 161 7.61 34.69 0.62
C LEU A 161 7.78 35.94 1.49
N ASP A 162 7.50 35.84 2.79
CA ASP A 162 7.79 36.89 3.78
C ASP A 162 9.27 37.28 3.75
N ALA A 163 10.17 36.30 3.68
CA ALA A 163 11.61 36.54 3.59
C ALA A 163 12.05 37.23 2.28
N LEU A 164 11.27 37.07 1.21
CA LEU A 164 11.46 37.75 -0.08
C LEU A 164 10.71 39.08 -0.16
N ALA A 165 10.04 39.51 0.91
CA ALA A 165 9.22 40.73 0.98
C ALA A 165 8.08 40.76 -0.07
N ILE A 166 7.58 39.60 -0.50
CA ILE A 166 6.43 39.50 -1.39
C ILE A 166 5.17 39.45 -0.51
N PRO A 167 4.27 40.46 -0.58
CA PRO A 167 3.08 40.49 0.24
C PRO A 167 2.12 39.36 -0.17
N CYS A 168 1.90 38.40 0.73
CA CYS A 168 0.95 37.31 0.55
C CYS A 168 -0.04 37.25 1.73
N LEU A 169 -1.27 36.83 1.46
CA LEU A 169 -2.30 36.66 2.49
C LEU A 169 -2.61 35.16 2.62
N GLN A 170 -2.28 34.59 3.78
CA GLN A 170 -2.53 33.17 4.05
C GLN A 170 -3.91 33.01 4.69
N ASN A 171 -4.77 32.18 4.10
CA ASN A 171 -6.06 31.83 4.68
C ASN A 171 -6.19 30.29 4.79
N GLY A 172 -5.64 29.74 5.86
CA GLY A 172 -5.55 28.29 6.04
C GLY A 172 -4.60 27.64 5.02
N SER A 173 -5.15 26.78 4.14
CA SER A 173 -4.41 26.13 3.06
C SER A 173 -4.43 26.91 1.74
N SER A 174 -5.15 28.04 1.62
CA SER A 174 -5.07 28.89 0.44
C SER A 174 -4.09 30.04 0.64
N ILE A 175 -3.35 30.37 -0.44
CA ILE A 175 -2.49 31.56 -0.51
C ILE A 175 -3.12 32.48 -1.55
N GLU A 176 -3.49 33.68 -1.12
CA GLU A 176 -4.04 34.72 -1.98
C GLU A 176 -2.99 35.80 -2.23
N THR A 177 -2.72 36.06 -3.51
CA THR A 177 -1.88 37.16 -3.99
C THR A 177 -2.76 38.11 -4.80
N ARG A 178 -2.34 39.37 -4.94
CA ARG A 178 -3.13 40.48 -5.51
C ARG A 178 -3.81 40.18 -6.86
N ASP A 179 -3.25 39.27 -7.66
CA ASP A 179 -3.78 38.86 -8.96
C ASP A 179 -4.07 37.34 -9.09
N LEU A 180 -3.79 36.52 -8.07
CA LEU A 180 -3.94 35.06 -8.11
C LEU A 180 -4.49 34.49 -6.79
N HIS A 181 -5.60 33.75 -6.87
CA HIS A 181 -6.08 32.87 -5.80
C HIS A 181 -5.57 31.46 -6.07
N LEU A 182 -4.54 31.01 -5.33
CA LEU A 182 -4.03 29.65 -5.43
C LEU A 182 -4.55 28.86 -4.23
N VAL A 183 -5.58 28.04 -4.48
CA VAL A 183 -5.98 27.02 -3.52
C VAL A 183 -4.90 25.95 -3.55
N ALA A 184 -4.25 25.66 -2.41
CA ALA A 184 -3.19 24.66 -2.38
C ALA A 184 -3.66 23.29 -2.89
N ASP A 185 -4.96 22.99 -2.79
CA ASP A 185 -5.54 21.75 -3.30
C ASP A 185 -5.46 21.63 -4.83
N GLU A 186 -5.61 22.73 -5.57
CA GLU A 186 -5.47 22.75 -7.05
C GLU A 186 -4.00 22.68 -7.48
N VAL A 187 -3.10 23.33 -6.75
CA VAL A 187 -1.65 23.34 -7.05
C VAL A 187 -0.99 22.03 -6.63
N CYS A 188 -1.46 21.40 -5.54
CA CYS A 188 -0.91 20.18 -5.00
C CYS A 188 -1.63 18.91 -5.50
N GLY A 189 -2.85 19.03 -6.02
CA GLY A 189 -3.70 17.90 -6.43
C GLY A 189 -3.20 17.10 -7.65
N GLY A 190 -2.34 17.69 -8.49
CA GLY A 190 -1.97 17.08 -9.77
C GLY A 190 -0.87 15.99 -9.74
N LEU A 191 0.00 15.91 -8.73
CA LEU A 191 1.27 15.17 -8.90
C LEU A 191 1.85 14.40 -7.70
N GLY A 192 1.23 14.34 -6.52
CA GLY A 192 1.99 13.80 -5.38
C GLY A 192 1.21 13.47 -4.14
N SER A 193 0.22 12.59 -4.25
CA SER A 193 -0.28 11.88 -3.07
C SER A 193 0.91 11.22 -2.37
N VAL A 194 1.15 11.57 -1.11
CA VAL A 194 2.19 10.98 -0.24
C VAL A 194 2.16 9.45 -0.30
N TYR A 195 0.97 8.89 -0.51
CA TYR A 195 0.71 7.48 -0.68
C TYR A 195 1.36 6.90 -1.95
N ALA A 196 1.36 7.63 -3.07
CA ALA A 196 2.02 7.18 -4.29
C ALA A 196 3.54 7.13 -4.08
N PHE A 197 4.14 8.20 -3.53
CA PHE A 197 5.57 8.21 -3.20
C PHE A 197 5.94 7.16 -2.15
N GLY A 198 5.07 6.93 -1.16
CA GLY A 198 5.22 5.86 -0.18
C GLY A 198 5.21 4.47 -0.82
N ALA A 199 4.24 4.20 -1.70
CA ALA A 199 4.16 2.96 -2.45
C ALA A 199 5.39 2.75 -3.35
N PHE A 200 5.86 3.79 -4.04
CA PHE A 200 7.08 3.74 -4.84
C PHE A 200 8.33 3.50 -3.97
N ALA A 201 8.45 4.17 -2.82
CA ALA A 201 9.56 3.97 -1.90
C ALA A 201 9.60 2.53 -1.38
N ILE A 202 8.45 1.96 -1.02
CA ILE A 202 8.34 0.56 -0.61
C ILE A 202 8.71 -0.35 -1.78
N LEU A 203 8.15 -0.13 -2.97
CA LEU A 203 8.44 -0.93 -4.16
C LEU A 203 9.94 -0.94 -4.51
N LEU A 204 10.58 0.23 -4.54
CA LEU A 204 12.03 0.35 -4.78
C LEU A 204 12.84 -0.33 -3.67
N GLY A 205 12.43 -0.17 -2.41
CA GLY A 205 13.07 -0.83 -1.28
C GLY A 205 13.02 -2.37 -1.37
N LEU A 206 11.92 -2.91 -1.90
CA LEU A 206 11.75 -4.34 -2.16
C LEU A 206 12.59 -4.83 -3.34
N LEU A 207 12.65 -4.06 -4.43
CA LEU A 207 13.44 -4.38 -5.62
C LEU A 207 14.95 -4.36 -5.33
N GLN A 208 15.40 -3.43 -4.48
CA GLN A 208 16.80 -3.32 -4.08
C GLN A 208 17.21 -4.30 -2.97
N HIS A 209 16.29 -5.14 -2.47
CA HIS A 209 16.51 -6.00 -1.31
C HIS A 209 17.10 -5.25 -0.11
N SER A 210 16.72 -3.97 0.05
CA SER A 210 17.29 -3.11 1.07
C SER A 210 16.88 -3.57 2.47
N GLY A 211 17.79 -3.44 3.44
CA GLY A 211 17.51 -3.81 4.83
C GLY A 211 16.35 -3.00 5.42
N PHE A 212 15.63 -3.58 6.39
CA PHE A 212 14.46 -2.96 7.01
C PHE A 212 14.69 -1.51 7.49
N ILE A 213 15.89 -1.24 8.03
CA ILE A 213 16.29 0.10 8.49
C ILE A 213 16.30 1.12 7.33
N VAL A 214 16.79 0.71 6.16
CA VAL A 214 16.81 1.58 4.97
C VAL A 214 15.37 1.85 4.55
N GLY A 215 14.51 0.82 4.51
CA GLY A 215 13.09 0.98 4.21
C GLY A 215 12.41 2.01 5.13
N VAL A 216 12.60 1.91 6.44
CA VAL A 216 12.03 2.86 7.42
C VAL A 216 12.57 4.27 7.19
N LYS A 217 13.88 4.43 6.98
CA LYS A 217 14.49 5.74 6.69
C LYS A 217 13.91 6.36 5.43
N THR A 218 13.76 5.58 4.35
CA THR A 218 13.19 6.05 3.09
C THR A 218 11.75 6.49 3.28
N LEU A 219 10.95 5.72 4.04
CA LEU A 219 9.54 6.02 4.33
C LEU A 219 9.39 7.32 5.14
N VAL A 220 10.28 7.57 6.10
CA VAL A 220 10.35 8.84 6.85
C VAL A 220 10.78 10.01 5.96
N LEU A 221 11.60 9.75 4.94
CA LEU A 221 12.03 10.77 3.98
C LEU A 221 10.93 11.17 3.00
N VAL A 222 9.97 10.29 2.70
CA VAL A 222 8.84 10.56 1.77
C VAL A 222 8.10 11.87 2.09
N PRO A 223 7.58 12.11 3.31
CA PRO A 223 6.87 13.35 3.62
C PRO A 223 7.75 14.60 3.43
N LEU A 224 9.05 14.48 3.71
CA LEU A 224 10.00 15.58 3.53
C LEU A 224 10.21 15.90 2.04
N TRP A 225 10.33 14.88 1.20
CA TRP A 225 10.40 15.06 -0.26
C TRP A 225 9.11 15.63 -0.84
N THR A 226 7.94 15.19 -0.35
CA THR A 226 6.67 15.75 -0.81
C THR A 226 6.53 17.21 -0.41
N LEU A 227 6.90 17.59 0.82
CA LEU A 227 6.91 18.98 1.26
C LEU A 227 7.82 19.84 0.38
N MET A 228 9.03 19.36 0.08
CA MET A 228 9.97 20.08 -0.78
C MET A 228 9.46 20.21 -2.22
N GLY A 229 8.81 19.17 -2.76
CA GLY A 229 8.18 19.21 -4.09
C GLY A 229 7.03 20.21 -4.16
N HIS A 230 6.17 20.26 -3.14
CA HIS A 230 5.09 21.25 -3.05
C HIS A 230 5.66 22.68 -2.96
N PHE A 231 6.68 22.88 -2.12
CA PHE A 231 7.35 24.16 -1.98
C PHE A 231 7.92 24.67 -3.32
N LEU A 232 8.70 23.84 -4.03
CA LEU A 232 9.29 24.20 -5.31
C LEU A 232 8.24 24.52 -6.38
N ARG A 233 7.12 23.79 -6.39
CA ARG A 233 6.03 24.02 -7.35
C ARG A 233 5.31 25.35 -7.11
N ILE A 234 4.99 25.65 -5.85
CA ILE A 234 4.39 26.95 -5.49
C ILE A 234 5.34 28.07 -5.88
N PHE A 235 6.62 27.94 -5.54
CA PHE A 235 7.63 28.94 -5.87
C PHE A 235 7.84 29.14 -7.37
N GLY A 236 7.77 28.08 -8.18
CA GLY A 236 7.93 28.18 -9.63
C GLY A 236 6.71 28.73 -10.39
N ILE A 237 5.54 28.78 -9.76
CA ILE A 237 4.32 29.37 -10.33
C ILE A 237 4.21 30.87 -10.01
N LEU A 238 4.76 31.29 -8.87
CA LEU A 238 4.90 32.69 -8.44
C LEU A 238 6.01 33.41 -9.22
#